data_AF-A0A1U7M584-F1
#
_entry.id   AF-A0A1U7M584-F1
#
_cell.length_a   1.000
_cell.length_b   1.000
_cell.length_c   1.000
_cell.angle_alpha   90.00
_cell.angle_beta   90.00
_cell.angle_gamma   90.00
#
_symmetry.space_group_name_H-M   'P 1'
#
loop_
_entity.id
_entity.type
_entity.pdbx_description
1 polymer ?
#
loop_
_entity_poly.entity_id
_entity_poly.type
_entity_poly.pdbx_seq_one_letter_code
_entity_poly.pdbx_strand_id
1 'polypeptide(L)'
;MANRYRNERIEIKLTKEEKKLFKKKLELSKSKSMGHFIRKCVLEAPIFVIDMNEFRKMQTLIGRNANNLNQIAKRVNTTGIIYREDIEDFKKENDNISKEIMKIQNILVRKYI
;
A
#
# COMPACT_ATOMS: atom_id res chain seq x y z
N MET A 1 19.45 -22.46 38.25
CA MET A 1 18.70 -22.08 37.03
C MET A 1 19.68 -21.41 36.07
N ALA A 2 19.69 -21.77 34.78
CA ALA A 2 20.62 -21.13 33.84
C ALA A 2 20.27 -19.65 33.68
N ASN A 3 21.25 -18.75 33.88
CA ASN A 3 21.12 -17.32 33.59
C ASN A 3 20.97 -17.13 32.08
N ARG A 4 19.73 -17.02 31.61
CA ARG A 4 19.42 -16.78 30.20
C ARG A 4 19.24 -15.27 29.99
N TYR A 5 19.85 -14.75 28.92
CA TYR A 5 19.69 -13.35 28.50
C TYR A 5 18.23 -12.96 28.19
N ARG A 6 17.39 -13.93 27.78
CA ARG A 6 15.95 -13.71 27.49
C ARG A 6 15.11 -14.56 28.44
N ASN A 7 14.61 -13.94 29.50
CA ASN A 7 13.85 -14.54 30.59
C ASN A 7 12.33 -14.29 30.49
N GLU A 8 11.91 -13.21 29.84
CA GLU A 8 10.49 -12.87 29.66
C GLU A 8 9.78 -13.77 28.63
N ARG A 9 8.55 -14.19 28.94
CA ARG A 9 7.74 -15.09 28.11
C ARG A 9 6.47 -14.40 27.61
N ILE A 10 6.22 -14.51 26.30
CA ILE A 10 4.98 -14.10 25.65
C ILE A 10 4.26 -15.34 25.13
N GLU A 11 3.00 -15.51 25.49
CA GLU A 11 2.14 -16.58 24.98
C GLU A 11 1.03 -16.02 24.10
N ILE A 12 0.81 -16.66 22.96
CA ILE A 12 -0.23 -16.26 21.98
C ILE A 12 -1.08 -17.49 21.69
N LYS A 13 -2.39 -17.38 21.93
CA LYS A 13 -3.37 -18.39 21.55
C LYS A 13 -3.75 -18.19 20.09
N LEU A 14 -3.71 -19.25 19.31
CA LEU A 14 -3.99 -19.24 17.87
C LEU A 14 -5.00 -20.33 17.51
N THR A 15 -5.83 -20.04 16.52
CA THR A 15 -6.61 -21.05 15.81
C THR A 15 -5.70 -21.96 14.99
N LYS A 16 -6.24 -23.10 14.52
CA LYS A 16 -5.50 -24.03 13.64
C LYS A 16 -5.05 -23.36 12.34
N GLU A 17 -5.91 -22.51 11.77
CA GLU A 17 -5.67 -21.72 10.55
C GLU A 17 -4.49 -20.75 10.75
N GLU A 18 -4.53 -19.93 11.80
CA GLU A 18 -3.48 -18.96 12.10
C GLU A 18 -2.14 -19.65 12.36
N LYS A 19 -2.14 -20.77 13.10
CA LYS A 19 -0.92 -21.54 13.35
C LYS A 19 -0.28 -22.06 12.05
N LYS A 20 -1.07 -22.48 11.06
CA LYS A 20 -0.57 -22.84 9.72
C LYS A 20 0.06 -21.64 9.02
N LEU A 21 -0.60 -20.48 9.09
CA LEU A 21 -0.10 -19.25 8.47
C LEU A 21 1.24 -18.81 9.09
N PHE A 22 1.38 -18.87 10.42
CA PHE A 22 2.63 -18.57 11.11
C PHE A 22 3.76 -19.48 10.64
N LYS A 23 3.51 -20.79 10.48
CA LYS A 23 4.51 -21.74 9.96
C LYS A 23 4.93 -21.41 8.53
N LYS A 24 3.97 -21.14 7.65
CA LYS A 24 4.26 -20.75 6.25
C LYS A 24 5.11 -19.48 6.19
N LYS A 25 4.78 -18.45 6.99
CA LYS A 25 5.56 -17.21 7.05
C LYS A 25 6.94 -17.42 7.66
N LEU A 26 7.07 -18.29 8.66
CA LEU A 26 8.34 -18.68 9.25
C LEU A 26 9.28 -19.27 8.18
N GLU A 27 8.81 -20.22 7.38
CA GLU A 27 9.57 -20.85 6.29
C GLU A 27 10.06 -19.82 5.27
N LEU A 28 9.17 -18.90 4.84
CA LEU A 28 9.53 -17.82 3.92
C LEU A 28 10.59 -16.86 4.49
N SER A 29 10.55 -16.63 5.80
CA SER A 29 11.48 -15.70 6.47
C SER A 29 12.91 -16.24 6.64
N LYS A 30 13.13 -17.54 6.40
CA LYS A 30 14.39 -18.27 6.70
C LYS A 30 14.87 -18.12 8.15
N SER A 31 13.95 -17.90 9.09
CA SER A 31 14.28 -17.76 10.52
C SER A 31 14.51 -19.11 11.19
N LYS A 32 15.45 -19.16 12.14
CA LYS A 32 15.85 -20.40 12.84
C LYS A 32 14.77 -21.01 13.74
N SER A 33 13.81 -20.21 14.21
CA SER A 33 12.72 -20.65 15.07
C SER A 33 11.55 -19.68 15.03
N MET A 34 10.38 -20.10 15.52
CA MET A 34 9.21 -19.23 15.64
C MET A 34 9.49 -18.00 16.52
N GLY A 35 10.20 -18.18 17.64
CA GLY A 35 10.58 -17.06 18.50
C GLY A 35 11.59 -16.11 17.84
N HIS A 36 12.48 -16.62 16.99
CA HIS A 36 13.33 -15.76 16.17
C HIS A 36 12.52 -14.98 15.15
N PHE A 37 11.61 -15.64 14.42
CA PHE A 37 10.74 -15.02 13.44
C PHE A 37 9.87 -13.91 14.04
N ILE A 38 9.19 -14.17 15.15
CA ILE A 38 8.31 -13.17 15.79
C ILE A 38 9.13 -11.97 16.26
N ARG A 39 10.28 -12.19 16.93
CA ARG A 39 11.16 -11.09 17.35
C ARG A 39 11.70 -10.32 16.15
N LYS A 40 12.09 -11.02 15.08
CA LYS A 40 12.54 -10.41 13.83
C LYS A 40 11.46 -9.48 13.29
N CYS A 41 10.23 -9.98 13.17
CA CYS A 41 9.10 -9.19 12.68
C CYS A 41 8.77 -7.99 13.55
N VAL A 42 8.86 -8.10 14.88
CA VAL A 42 8.47 -7.03 15.81
C VAL A 42 9.60 -6.02 16.03
N LEU A 43 10.86 -6.46 16.04
CA LEU A 43 12.01 -5.62 16.38
C LEU A 43 12.70 -5.01 15.17
N GLU A 44 12.70 -5.67 14.00
CA GLU A 44 13.37 -5.14 12.80
C GLU A 44 12.47 -4.23 11.96
N ALA A 45 11.16 -4.48 11.93
CA ALA A 45 10.24 -3.70 11.12
C ALA A 45 9.59 -2.59 11.97
N PRO A 46 9.85 -1.29 11.67
CA PRO A 46 9.03 -0.21 12.23
C PRO A 46 7.55 -0.42 11.89
N ILE A 47 6.69 -0.28 12.90
CA ILE A 47 5.23 -0.31 12.72
C ILE A 47 4.80 1.05 12.17
N PHE A 48 4.34 1.07 10.92
CA PHE A 48 3.84 2.29 10.29
C PHE A 48 2.33 2.38 10.38
N VAL A 49 1.85 3.49 10.92
CA VAL A 49 0.47 3.93 10.70
C VAL A 49 0.46 4.85 9.47
N ILE A 50 -0.25 4.41 8.44
CA ILE A 50 -0.47 5.19 7.22
C ILE A 50 -1.83 5.84 7.33
N ASP A 51 -1.89 7.17 7.20
CA ASP A 51 -3.17 7.86 7.07
C ASP A 51 -3.76 7.57 5.68
N MET A 52 -4.85 6.82 5.65
CA MET A 52 -5.57 6.46 4.43
C MET A 52 -6.29 7.64 3.78
N ASN A 53 -6.43 8.78 4.47
CA ASN A 53 -7.05 9.96 3.90
C ASN A 53 -6.30 10.49 2.68
N GLU A 54 -4.97 10.40 2.66
CA GLU A 54 -4.16 10.78 1.49
C GLU A 54 -4.44 9.89 0.28
N PHE A 55 -4.67 8.59 0.50
CA PHE A 55 -5.06 7.65 -0.55
C PHE A 55 -6.49 7.90 -1.05
N ARG A 56 -7.41 8.32 -0.18
CA ARG A 56 -8.80 8.66 -0.57
C ARG A 56 -8.87 9.86 -1.51
N LYS A 57 -8.02 10.88 -1.30
CA LYS A 57 -7.91 12.03 -2.21
C LYS A 57 -7.47 11.58 -3.61
N MET A 58 -6.42 10.77 -3.68
CA MET A 58 -5.94 10.19 -4.94
C MET A 58 -7.02 9.35 -5.63
N GLN A 59 -7.75 8.51 -4.88
CA GLN A 59 -8.84 7.70 -5.41
C GLN A 59 -9.94 8.56 -6.03
N THR A 60 -10.28 9.69 -5.40
CA THR A 60 -11.28 10.63 -5.93
C THR A 60 -10.82 11.28 -7.23
N LEU A 61 -9.55 11.68 -7.32
CA LEU A 61 -8.98 12.25 -8.55
C LEU A 61 -8.98 11.25 -9.70
N ILE A 62 -8.57 10.01 -9.44
CA ILE A 62 -8.61 8.92 -10.43
C ILE A 62 -10.04 8.67 -10.91
N GLY A 63 -11.00 8.62 -9.98
CA GLY A 63 -12.41 8.41 -10.33
C GLY A 63 -12.98 9.52 -11.22
N ARG A 64 -12.64 10.79 -10.94
CA ARG A 64 -13.03 11.93 -11.79
C ARG A 64 -12.40 11.82 -13.18
N ASN A 65 -11.10 11.54 -13.24
CA ASN A 65 -10.39 11.44 -14.52
C ASN A 65 -10.93 10.28 -15.39
N ALA A 66 -11.23 9.13 -14.79
CA ALA A 66 -11.85 8.01 -15.48
C ALA A 66 -13.25 8.36 -16.04
N ASN A 67 -14.05 9.12 -15.28
CA ASN A 67 -15.34 9.60 -15.74
C ASN A 67 -15.21 10.60 -16.91
N ASN A 68 -14.23 11.49 -16.86
CA ASN A 68 -13.96 12.44 -17.93
C ASN A 68 -13.51 11.72 -19.21
N LEU A 69 -12.59 10.76 -19.09
CA LEU A 69 -12.19 9.91 -20.22
C LEU A 69 -13.38 9.18 -20.85
N ASN A 70 -14.28 8.64 -20.02
CA ASN A 70 -15.47 7.95 -20.50
C ASN A 70 -16.43 8.90 -21.24
N GLN A 71 -16.53 10.17 -20.81
CA GLN A 71 -17.31 11.18 -21.51
C GLN A 71 -16.70 11.52 -22.87
N ILE A 72 -15.38 11.71 -22.94
CA ILE A 72 -14.65 11.94 -24.20
C ILE A 72 -14.89 10.74 -25.14
N ALA A 73 -14.70 9.51 -24.66
CA ALA A 73 -14.93 8.30 -25.45
C ALA A 73 -16.36 8.23 -26.00
N LYS A 74 -17.37 8.47 -25.17
CA LYS A 74 -18.77 8.51 -25.62
C LYS A 74 -18.99 9.57 -26.70
N ARG A 75 -18.48 10.79 -26.50
CA ARG A 75 -18.63 11.89 -27.45
C ARG A 75 -17.96 11.57 -28.79
N VAL A 76 -16.74 11.03 -28.76
CA VAL A 76 -16.00 10.60 -29.95
C VAL A 76 -16.76 9.50 -30.68
N ASN A 77 -17.30 8.52 -29.97
CA ASN A 77 -18.10 7.45 -30.57
C ASN A 77 -19.41 7.96 -31.20
N THR A 78 -20.00 9.04 -30.68
CA THR A 78 -21.24 9.64 -31.21
C THR A 78 -20.98 10.59 -32.38
N THR A 79 -19.92 11.40 -32.31
CA THR A 79 -19.70 12.52 -33.25
C THR A 79 -18.57 12.28 -34.23
N GLY A 80 -17.66 11.33 -33.95
CA GLY A 80 -16.43 11.10 -34.71
C GLY A 80 -15.37 12.20 -34.53
N ILE A 81 -15.63 13.24 -33.71
CA ILE A 81 -14.76 14.41 -33.55
C ILE A 81 -14.03 14.33 -32.22
N ILE A 82 -12.73 14.61 -32.25
CA ILE A 82 -11.89 14.75 -31.04
C ILE A 82 -11.56 16.24 -30.89
N TYR A 83 -11.94 16.81 -29.75
CA TYR A 83 -11.63 18.20 -29.41
C TYR A 83 -10.26 18.30 -28.76
N ARG A 84 -9.50 19.33 -29.13
CA ARG A 84 -8.17 19.56 -28.58
C ARG A 84 -8.24 19.95 -27.11
N GLU A 85 -9.28 20.69 -26.75
CA GLU A 85 -9.55 21.18 -25.38
C GLU A 85 -9.75 19.99 -24.43
N ASP A 86 -10.53 18.98 -24.86
CA ASP A 86 -10.75 17.73 -24.11
C ASP A 86 -9.42 17.02 -23.81
N ILE A 87 -8.49 16.98 -24.78
CA ILE A 87 -7.16 16.38 -24.60
C ILE A 87 -6.29 17.21 -23.65
N GLU A 88 -6.32 18.54 -23.79
CA GLU A 88 -5.51 19.43 -22.96
C GLU A 88 -5.96 19.40 -21.49
N ASP A 89 -7.27 19.36 -21.23
CA ASP A 89 -7.79 19.26 -19.86
C ASP A 89 -7.53 17.87 -19.26
N PHE A 90 -7.69 16.81 -20.04
CA PHE A 90 -7.32 15.45 -19.58
C PHE A 90 -5.83 15.36 -19.20
N LYS A 91 -4.94 15.99 -19.97
CA LYS A 91 -3.51 16.07 -19.62
C LYS A 91 -3.28 16.77 -18.29
N LYS A 92 -3.93 17.92 -18.05
CA LYS A 92 -3.81 18.65 -16.77
C LYS A 92 -4.29 17.82 -15.58
N GLU A 93 -5.39 17.08 -15.73
CA GLU A 93 -5.89 16.19 -14.67
C GLU A 93 -4.91 15.05 -14.38
N ASN A 94 -4.30 14.49 -15.43
CA ASN A 94 -3.29 13.44 -15.29
C ASN A 94 -2.00 13.94 -14.62
N ASP A 95 -1.59 15.19 -14.88
CA ASP A 95 -0.46 15.82 -14.19
C ASP A 95 -0.74 15.99 -12.69
N ASN A 96 -1.98 16.33 -12.32
CA ASN A 96 -2.38 16.44 -10.92
C ASN A 96 -2.35 15.07 -10.20
N ILE A 97 -2.82 14.01 -10.86
CA ILE A 97 -2.69 12.64 -10.33
C ILE A 97 -1.21 12.28 -10.13
N SER A 98 -0.36 12.59 -11.11
CA SER A 98 1.08 12.31 -11.03
C SER A 98 1.73 13.01 -9.84
N LYS A 99 1.36 14.28 -9.55
CA LYS A 99 1.84 15.01 -8.38
C LYS A 99 1.41 14.37 -7.06
N GLU A 100 0.17 13.91 -6.95
CA GLU A 100 -0.32 13.23 -5.73
C GLU A 100 0.36 11.87 -5.52
N ILE A 101 0.61 11.11 -6.59
CA ILE A 101 1.39 9.86 -6.54
C ILE A 101 2.80 10.14 -6.01
N MET A 102 3.47 11.17 -6.53
CA MET A 102 4.81 11.55 -6.05
C MET A 102 4.81 11.94 -4.56
N LYS A 103 3.78 12.65 -4.08
CA LYS A 103 3.65 12.96 -2.64
C LYS A 103 3.55 11.69 -1.80
N ILE A 104 2.71 10.73 -2.19
CA ILE A 104 2.57 9.46 -1.49
C ILE A 104 3.88 8.68 -1.52
N GLN A 105 4.54 8.58 -2.67
CA GLN A 105 5.84 7.92 -2.79
C GLN A 105 6.88 8.54 -1.87
N ASN A 106 6.96 9.88 -1.80
CA ASN A 106 7.88 10.57 -0.90
C ASN A 106 7.57 10.31 0.59
N ILE A 107 6.28 10.27 0.98
CA ILE A 107 5.87 9.93 2.34
C ILE A 107 6.31 8.50 2.70
N LEU A 108 6.15 7.57 1.78
CA LEU A 108 6.55 6.18 1.97
C LEU A 108 8.08 6.07 2.06
N VAL A 109 8.81 6.58 1.06
CA VAL A 109 10.29 6.50 1.02
C VAL A 109 10.93 7.12 2.26
N ARG A 110 10.46 8.27 2.73
CA ARG A 110 10.97 8.91 3.97
C ARG A 110 10.64 8.14 5.25
N LYS A 111 9.64 7.26 5.22
CA LYS A 111 9.32 6.38 6.35
C LYS A 111 10.10 5.06 6.27
N TYR A 112 10.51 4.63 5.08
CA TYR A 112 11.26 3.38 4.87
C TYR A 112 12.79 3.52 5.00
N ILE A 113 13.34 4.75 4.96
CA ILE A 113 14.75 5.10 5.26
C ILE A 113 14.81 5.73 6.65
#